data_AF-A0A9J7Y0B6-F1
#
_entry.id   AF-A0A9J7Y0B6-F1
#
_cell.length_a   1.000
_cell.length_b   1.000
_cell.length_c   1.000
_cell.angle_alpha   90.00
_cell.angle_beta   90.00
_cell.angle_gamma   90.00
#
_symmetry.space_group_name_H-M   'P 1'
#
loop_
_entity.id
_entity.type
_entity.pdbx_description
1 polymer ?
#
loop_
_entity_poly.entity_id
_entity_poly.type
_entity_poly.pdbx_seq_one_letter_code
_entity_poly.pdbx_strand_id
1 'polypeptide(L)'
;IGVLKQRDNLHVMYPTEDRMLFPVTGCGMNDCRDEYSNPRPSPVAGGWIGADQEEEALRRKLKYFFMSPCEKYQAKGRKPFKLVLQILKILIVTIQLVLFGLSNEMAVTFKEENTASFKHLFLKDYDDSNDALAVYTQGDVYDHMFYAIEQYLALPENTVGRYAYVYNVGVNGSALSLCQQYYKKGRIDPANDTFNIDPHVVTDCIGVNPLSTPTPGLGLDYRNFTLKFHKLINVTIQFQLKAINLQTIIHNEIPDCYTFFITILLDNKAHSGKVKISLDNQASIKECKDPSVSGPADSYARVWFDGVVLMVCTCSLLLCGRSIIKGIILQNEFVKYFKTSLKRDVCWGDRMEFINGWYILLIISDVLTITGSFIKISIELKKFSSYDECGILLGTSTLLVWVGVIRYLTFFKKYNILIVTLQAAFPNVIRFCCCVAVIYLGYCFCGWIVLGPYHVKFRSLSLVSECLFSLINGDDMFVTFSGMQESSMLVWVFSQVYLYTFISLFIYMVLSLFIALITGAYETIKHQIQEPVHMTDLHVFIAECTDTPCSGKFRGIETSPCSVFCCFDRTTTYEDVHLIN
;
A
#
# COMPACT_ATOMS: atom_id res chain seq x y z
N ILE A 1 26.32 -23.69 -56.24
CA ILE A 1 27.02 -24.73 -55.45
C ILE A 1 26.55 -24.58 -54.02
N GLY A 2 25.73 -25.41 -53.39
CA GLY A 2 24.89 -26.52 -53.82
C GLY A 2 23.60 -26.48 -52.99
N VAL A 3 22.49 -26.76 -53.65
CA VAL A 3 21.15 -26.90 -53.10
C VAL A 3 20.94 -28.39 -52.81
N LEU A 4 20.51 -28.73 -51.60
CA LEU A 4 20.10 -30.10 -51.26
C LEU A 4 18.58 -30.22 -51.39
N LYS A 5 18.16 -31.09 -52.30
CA LYS A 5 16.78 -31.51 -52.58
C LYS A 5 16.78 -33.04 -52.61
N GLN A 6 15.89 -33.67 -51.84
CA GLN A 6 15.41 -35.05 -52.05
C GLN A 6 14.10 -35.21 -51.25
N ARG A 7 12.91 -35.37 -51.87
CA ARG A 7 12.26 -36.60 -52.42
C ARG A 7 11.91 -37.60 -51.29
N ASP A 8 10.72 -38.20 -51.15
CA ASP A 8 9.67 -38.62 -52.09
C ASP A 8 8.36 -39.06 -51.35
N ASN A 9 7.24 -39.20 -52.10
CA ASN A 9 6.11 -40.16 -51.94
C ASN A 9 5.08 -39.96 -50.80
N LEU A 10 3.76 -40.19 -50.92
CA LEU A 10 2.82 -40.71 -51.94
C LEU A 10 1.37 -40.51 -51.41
N HIS A 11 0.39 -40.60 -52.32
CA HIS A 11 -1.05 -40.89 -52.16
C HIS A 11 -2.10 -39.76 -52.05
N VAL A 12 -2.87 -39.66 -53.14
CA VAL A 12 -4.16 -39.01 -53.32
C VAL A 12 -5.27 -39.87 -52.69
N MET A 13 -6.13 -39.26 -51.86
CA MET A 13 -7.54 -39.65 -51.68
C MET A 13 -8.33 -38.49 -51.02
N TYR A 14 -9.34 -37.98 -51.71
CA TYR A 14 -10.48 -37.19 -51.19
C TYR A 14 -11.76 -37.98 -51.56
N PRO A 15 -13.00 -37.67 -51.09
CA PRO A 15 -13.45 -36.65 -50.11
C PRO A 15 -14.48 -37.19 -49.06
N THR A 16 -14.86 -36.35 -48.08
CA THR A 16 -16.17 -36.19 -47.37
C THR A 16 -15.89 -35.59 -45.98
N GLU A 17 -16.55 -34.61 -45.41
CA GLU A 17 -17.65 -33.72 -45.78
C GLU A 17 -17.60 -32.56 -44.76
N ASP A 18 -17.91 -31.37 -45.24
CA ASP A 18 -18.35 -30.16 -44.56
C ASP A 18 -18.70 -30.24 -43.05
N ARG A 19 -18.02 -29.40 -42.24
CA ARG A 19 -18.67 -28.79 -41.07
C ARG A 19 -18.53 -27.28 -41.11
N MET A 20 -19.69 -26.68 -41.40
CA MET A 20 -19.95 -25.26 -41.48
C MET A 20 -19.49 -24.50 -40.24
N LEU A 21 -18.81 -23.39 -40.49
CA LEU A 21 -18.68 -22.25 -39.59
C LEU A 21 -20.04 -21.57 -39.35
N PHE A 22 -20.10 -20.88 -38.19
CA PHE A 22 -20.98 -19.77 -37.78
C PHE A 22 -22.31 -20.12 -37.06
N PRO A 23 -22.93 -19.18 -36.29
CA PRO A 23 -22.42 -17.95 -35.66
C PRO A 23 -22.86 -17.71 -34.19
N VAL A 24 -22.26 -16.66 -33.63
CA VAL A 24 -22.81 -15.68 -32.67
C VAL A 24 -24.35 -15.63 -32.57
N THR A 25 -24.86 -15.67 -31.34
CA THR A 25 -26.14 -15.07 -30.91
C THR A 25 -25.90 -14.48 -29.52
N GLY A 26 -26.12 -13.20 -29.22
CA GLY A 26 -27.12 -12.29 -29.76
C GLY A 26 -28.38 -12.42 -28.91
N CYS A 27 -28.59 -11.48 -27.99
CA CYS A 27 -29.73 -11.44 -27.09
C CYS A 27 -31.03 -11.40 -27.93
N GLY A 28 -31.88 -12.42 -27.80
CA GLY A 28 -33.14 -12.55 -28.52
C GLY A 28 -34.15 -13.33 -27.70
N MET A 29 -35.26 -12.66 -27.40
CA MET A 29 -36.44 -13.18 -26.71
C MET A 29 -37.23 -14.09 -27.67
N ASN A 30 -37.52 -15.35 -27.28
CA ASN A 30 -38.83 -16.01 -27.42
C ASN A 30 -38.82 -17.53 -27.16
N ASP A 31 -39.95 -17.96 -26.59
CA ASP A 31 -40.64 -19.27 -26.62
C ASP A 31 -39.99 -20.53 -26.03
N CYS A 32 -40.44 -20.88 -24.82
CA CYS A 32 -40.38 -22.23 -24.26
C CYS A 32 -41.63 -23.02 -24.68
N ARG A 33 -41.45 -24.15 -25.38
CA ARG A 33 -42.46 -25.20 -25.54
C ARG A 33 -42.09 -26.38 -24.64
N ASP A 34 -43.05 -26.82 -23.84
CA ASP A 34 -43.00 -28.04 -23.04
C ASP A 34 -43.10 -29.28 -23.93
N GLU A 35 -42.22 -30.27 -23.70
CA GLU A 35 -42.42 -31.64 -24.18
C GLU A 35 -42.41 -32.63 -23.00
N TYR A 36 -43.54 -33.31 -22.87
CA TYR A 36 -43.82 -34.41 -21.94
C TYR A 36 -42.95 -35.64 -22.24
N SER A 37 -42.42 -36.29 -21.19
CA SER A 37 -42.01 -37.70 -21.26
C SER A 37 -42.52 -38.48 -20.04
N ASN A 38 -43.12 -39.64 -20.33
CA ASN A 38 -43.91 -40.51 -19.45
C ASN A 38 -43.09 -41.29 -18.40
N PRO A 39 -43.73 -41.78 -17.32
CA PRO A 39 -43.07 -42.39 -16.17
C PRO A 39 -42.82 -43.91 -16.32
N ARG A 40 -41.81 -44.44 -15.61
CA ARG A 40 -41.62 -45.88 -15.33
C ARG A 40 -41.54 -46.13 -13.81
N PRO A 41 -41.89 -47.35 -13.34
CA PRO A 41 -42.44 -47.56 -12.01
C PRO A 41 -41.39 -47.82 -10.93
N SER A 42 -41.72 -47.35 -9.73
CA SER A 42 -41.03 -47.55 -8.46
C SER A 42 -41.04 -49.01 -7.96
N PRO A 43 -40.05 -49.37 -7.12
CA PRO A 43 -40.36 -50.08 -5.88
C PRO A 43 -39.75 -49.44 -4.63
N VAL A 44 -40.59 -49.41 -3.58
CA VAL A 44 -40.31 -49.31 -2.13
C VAL A 44 -39.68 -48.00 -1.63
N ALA A 45 -40.60 -47.07 -1.38
CA ALA A 45 -40.44 -45.77 -0.75
C ALA A 45 -40.34 -45.85 0.79
N GLY A 46 -39.47 -45.04 1.38
CA GLY A 46 -39.52 -44.71 2.80
C GLY A 46 -38.28 -43.98 3.30
N GLY A 47 -37.09 -44.53 3.02
CA GLY A 47 -35.82 -43.96 3.48
C GLY A 47 -35.01 -43.21 2.41
N TRP A 48 -35.13 -43.61 1.14
CA TRP A 48 -34.28 -43.10 0.05
C TRP A 48 -34.79 -41.79 -0.57
N ILE A 49 -36.11 -41.60 -0.63
CA ILE A 49 -36.72 -40.40 -1.22
C ILE A 49 -36.35 -39.12 -0.45
N GLY A 50 -36.20 -39.20 0.88
CA GLY A 50 -35.74 -38.08 1.70
C GLY A 50 -34.27 -37.75 1.47
N ALA A 51 -33.42 -38.77 1.30
CA ALA A 51 -32.00 -38.61 1.02
C ALA A 51 -31.76 -37.99 -0.37
N ASP A 52 -32.48 -38.45 -1.39
CA ASP A 52 -32.40 -37.91 -2.75
C ASP A 52 -32.86 -36.44 -2.82
N GLN A 53 -33.91 -36.08 -2.06
CA GLN A 53 -34.44 -34.72 -2.02
C GLN A 53 -33.52 -33.75 -1.24
N GLU A 54 -32.90 -34.20 -0.15
CA GLU A 54 -31.87 -33.44 0.57
C GLU A 54 -30.61 -33.24 -0.28
N GLU A 55 -30.20 -34.26 -1.04
CA GLU A 55 -29.07 -34.21 -1.95
C GLU A 55 -29.28 -33.19 -3.07
N GLU A 56 -30.43 -33.24 -3.76
CA GLU A 56 -30.78 -32.27 -4.79
C GLU A 56 -30.85 -30.83 -4.23
N ALA A 57 -31.39 -30.65 -3.03
CA ALA A 57 -31.45 -29.35 -2.38
C ALA A 57 -30.05 -28.80 -2.07
N LEU A 58 -29.14 -29.64 -1.59
CA LEU A 58 -27.74 -29.27 -1.33
C LEU A 58 -27.01 -28.93 -2.64
N ARG A 59 -27.17 -29.74 -3.69
CA ARG A 59 -26.62 -29.47 -5.03
C ARG A 59 -27.08 -28.13 -5.59
N ARG A 60 -28.39 -27.80 -5.47
CA ARG A 60 -28.92 -26.49 -5.88
C ARG A 60 -28.34 -25.33 -5.07
N LYS A 61 -28.18 -25.49 -3.74
CA LYS A 61 -27.54 -24.47 -2.88
C LYS A 61 -26.09 -24.22 -3.31
N LEU A 62 -25.33 -25.28 -3.58
CA LEU A 62 -23.93 -25.21 -4.03
C LEU A 62 -23.82 -24.55 -5.41
N LYS A 63 -24.63 -24.99 -6.38
CA LYS A 63 -24.68 -24.39 -7.71
C LYS A 63 -24.98 -22.89 -7.64
N TYR A 64 -25.98 -22.49 -6.86
CA TYR A 64 -26.30 -21.09 -6.64
C TYR A 64 -25.17 -20.30 -5.94
N PHE A 65 -24.35 -20.93 -5.10
CA PHE A 65 -23.23 -20.26 -4.43
C PHE A 65 -22.12 -19.89 -5.43
N PHE A 66 -21.76 -20.80 -6.34
CA PHE A 66 -20.66 -20.63 -7.30
C PHE A 66 -21.03 -19.89 -8.60
N MET A 67 -22.32 -19.70 -8.88
CA MET A 67 -22.78 -18.92 -10.05
C MET A 67 -22.30 -17.47 -10.04
N SER A 68 -22.18 -16.88 -11.24
CA SER A 68 -21.83 -15.47 -11.39
C SER A 68 -22.96 -14.54 -10.90
N PRO A 69 -22.68 -13.27 -10.51
CA PRO A 69 -23.74 -12.35 -10.07
C PRO A 69 -24.81 -12.08 -11.14
N CYS A 70 -24.42 -12.07 -12.42
CA CYS A 70 -25.34 -11.92 -13.55
C CYS A 70 -26.28 -13.13 -13.68
N GLU A 71 -25.74 -14.35 -13.53
CA GLU A 71 -26.55 -15.57 -13.51
C GLU A 71 -27.49 -15.61 -12.30
N LYS A 72 -27.04 -15.16 -11.12
CA LYS A 72 -27.90 -15.06 -9.93
C LYS A 72 -29.05 -14.06 -10.12
N TYR A 73 -28.80 -12.97 -10.86
CA TYR A 73 -29.84 -12.02 -11.25
C TYR A 73 -30.86 -12.67 -12.18
N GLN A 74 -30.41 -13.38 -13.22
CA GLN A 74 -31.31 -14.12 -14.13
C GLN A 74 -32.12 -15.20 -13.40
N ALA A 75 -31.51 -15.91 -12.44
CA ALA A 75 -32.17 -17.01 -11.74
C ALA A 75 -33.21 -16.57 -10.69
N LYS A 76 -33.02 -15.43 -10.02
CA LYS A 76 -33.90 -14.97 -8.92
C LYS A 76 -34.57 -13.61 -9.14
N GLY A 77 -34.18 -12.84 -10.16
CA GLY A 77 -34.68 -11.47 -10.39
C GLY A 77 -34.27 -10.44 -9.34
N ARG A 78 -33.41 -10.80 -8.37
CA ARG A 78 -32.98 -9.90 -7.28
C ARG A 78 -31.89 -8.94 -7.75
N LYS A 79 -32.18 -7.63 -7.80
CA LYS A 79 -31.22 -6.58 -8.20
C LYS A 79 -29.85 -6.76 -7.51
N PRO A 80 -28.71 -6.66 -8.23
CA PRO A 80 -27.38 -6.96 -7.71
C PRO A 80 -26.81 -5.80 -6.86
N PHE A 81 -27.48 -5.46 -5.75
CA PHE A 81 -27.09 -4.35 -4.87
C PHE A 81 -25.63 -4.41 -4.40
N LYS A 82 -25.08 -5.62 -4.18
CA LYS A 82 -23.67 -5.80 -3.80
C LYS A 82 -22.71 -5.28 -4.87
N LEU A 83 -22.99 -5.55 -6.14
CA LEU A 83 -22.13 -5.12 -7.25
C LEU A 83 -22.18 -3.60 -7.38
N VAL A 84 -23.38 -3.02 -7.34
CA VAL A 84 -23.60 -1.57 -7.40
C VAL A 84 -22.89 -0.86 -6.24
N LEU A 85 -23.02 -1.38 -5.01
CA LEU A 85 -22.35 -0.81 -3.84
C LEU A 85 -20.82 -0.83 -3.99
N GLN A 86 -20.24 -1.89 -4.55
CA GLN A 86 -18.79 -1.97 -4.74
C GLN A 86 -18.29 -1.02 -5.84
N ILE A 87 -19.03 -0.87 -6.94
CA ILE A 87 -18.72 0.12 -7.99
C ILE A 87 -18.79 1.54 -7.41
N LEU A 88 -19.84 1.82 -6.64
CA LEU A 88 -20.00 3.09 -5.94
C LEU A 88 -18.84 3.34 -4.95
N LYS A 89 -18.43 2.32 -4.19
CA LYS A 89 -17.29 2.38 -3.27
C LYS A 89 -15.99 2.74 -3.99
N ILE A 90 -15.70 2.11 -5.14
CA ILE A 90 -14.49 2.40 -5.94
C ILE A 90 -14.43 3.90 -6.29
N LEU A 91 -15.54 4.45 -6.77
CA LEU A 91 -15.61 5.86 -7.16
C LEU A 91 -15.46 6.79 -5.94
N ILE A 92 -16.22 6.55 -4.87
CA ILE A 92 -16.21 7.43 -3.69
C ILE A 92 -14.85 7.39 -2.98
N VAL A 93 -14.24 6.22 -2.78
CA VAL A 93 -12.93 6.10 -2.14
C VAL A 93 -11.82 6.74 -3.00
N THR A 94 -11.90 6.60 -4.32
CA THR A 94 -10.93 7.26 -5.22
C THR A 94 -11.05 8.78 -5.16
N ILE A 95 -12.28 9.33 -5.18
CA ILE A 95 -12.50 10.77 -5.02
C ILE A 95 -12.01 11.24 -3.64
N GLN A 96 -12.25 10.47 -2.59
CA GLN A 96 -11.76 10.76 -1.24
C GLN A 96 -10.24 10.87 -1.20
N LEU A 97 -9.53 9.93 -1.83
CA LEU A 97 -8.08 9.92 -1.90
C LEU A 97 -7.54 11.11 -2.68
N VAL A 98 -8.14 11.46 -3.82
CA VAL A 98 -7.72 12.61 -4.63
C VAL A 98 -7.89 13.92 -3.86
N LEU A 99 -9.05 14.13 -3.22
CA LEU A 99 -9.30 15.31 -2.41
C LEU A 99 -8.34 15.41 -1.21
N PHE A 100 -8.06 14.29 -0.55
CA PHE A 100 -7.06 14.24 0.53
C PHE A 100 -5.65 14.49 -0.01
N GLY A 101 -5.30 13.92 -1.16
CA GLY A 101 -4.00 14.06 -1.81
C GLY A 101 -3.66 15.51 -2.13
N LEU A 102 -4.61 16.26 -2.69
CA LEU A 102 -4.43 17.69 -2.98
C LEU A 102 -4.19 18.52 -1.72
N SER A 103 -4.93 18.26 -0.64
CA SER A 103 -4.73 18.94 0.64
C SER A 103 -3.38 18.58 1.29
N ASN A 104 -3.03 17.28 1.23
CA ASN A 104 -1.76 16.78 1.77
C ASN A 104 -0.55 17.32 1.01
N GLU A 105 -0.62 17.35 -0.33
CA GLU A 105 0.41 17.93 -1.20
C GLU A 105 0.71 19.37 -0.80
N MET A 106 -0.32 20.21 -0.67
CA MET A 106 -0.13 21.60 -0.23
C MET A 106 0.53 21.72 1.14
N ALA A 107 0.15 20.86 2.10
CA ALA A 107 0.74 20.87 3.44
C ALA A 107 2.21 20.43 3.42
N VAL A 108 2.55 19.41 2.63
CA VAL A 108 3.92 18.90 2.45
C VAL A 108 4.77 19.92 1.72
N THR A 109 4.32 20.46 0.59
CA THR A 109 5.04 21.50 -0.16
C THR A 109 5.31 22.72 0.72
N PHE A 110 4.32 23.19 1.49
CA PHE A 110 4.55 24.30 2.42
C PHE A 110 5.62 23.97 3.47
N LYS A 111 5.63 22.75 4.02
CA LYS A 111 6.67 22.31 4.96
C LYS A 111 8.05 22.22 4.29
N GLU A 112 8.13 21.65 3.09
CA GLU A 112 9.39 21.45 2.36
C GLU A 112 10.01 22.78 1.93
N GLU A 113 9.22 23.68 1.33
CA GLU A 113 9.67 25.02 0.90
C GLU A 113 10.16 25.87 2.09
N ASN A 114 9.45 25.83 3.23
CA ASN A 114 9.94 26.49 4.45
C ASN A 114 11.20 25.83 4.98
N THR A 115 11.33 24.50 4.91
CA THR A 115 12.54 23.80 5.33
C THR A 115 13.74 24.18 4.47
N ALA A 116 13.56 24.25 3.14
CA ALA A 116 14.58 24.74 2.21
C ALA A 116 14.96 26.19 2.53
N SER A 117 13.97 27.06 2.73
CA SER A 117 14.19 28.46 3.12
C SER A 117 14.97 28.57 4.43
N PHE A 118 14.66 27.75 5.44
CA PHE A 118 15.40 27.73 6.72
C PHE A 118 16.83 27.26 6.57
N LYS A 119 17.11 26.30 5.67
CA LYS A 119 18.50 25.90 5.37
C LYS A 119 19.28 27.09 4.81
N HIS A 120 18.74 27.79 3.82
CA HIS A 120 19.38 28.98 3.23
C HIS A 120 19.51 30.16 4.20
N LEU A 121 18.59 30.31 5.15
CA LEU A 121 18.63 31.40 6.13
C LEU A 121 19.59 31.14 7.31
N PHE A 122 19.61 29.93 7.85
CA PHE A 122 20.34 29.63 9.09
C PHE A 122 21.67 28.91 8.88
N LEU A 123 21.87 28.25 7.73
CA LEU A 123 23.13 27.59 7.42
C LEU A 123 23.98 28.51 6.53
N LYS A 124 25.07 29.01 7.11
CA LYS A 124 26.06 29.80 6.37
C LYS A 124 26.63 28.99 5.20
N ASP A 125 26.75 29.62 4.03
CA ASP A 125 27.34 29.05 2.81
C ASP A 125 26.69 27.72 2.36
N TYR A 126 25.39 27.55 2.62
CA TYR A 126 24.63 26.40 2.14
C TYR A 126 24.36 26.48 0.64
N ASP A 127 24.55 25.35 -0.05
CA ASP A 127 24.27 25.19 -1.48
C ASP A 127 23.47 23.90 -1.70
N ASP A 128 22.50 23.93 -2.61
CA ASP A 128 21.56 22.84 -2.87
C ASP A 128 22.24 21.61 -3.49
N SER A 129 23.47 21.76 -3.99
CA SER A 129 24.27 20.69 -4.61
C SER A 129 24.96 19.75 -3.62
N ASN A 130 25.20 20.20 -2.38
CA ASN A 130 25.97 19.45 -1.39
C ASN A 130 25.07 18.82 -0.32
N ASP A 131 24.82 17.52 -0.45
CA ASP A 131 24.00 16.72 0.48
C ASP A 131 24.47 16.74 1.96
N ALA A 132 25.69 17.20 2.25
CA ALA A 132 26.22 17.23 3.61
C ALA A 132 27.18 18.41 3.85
N LEU A 133 26.63 19.54 4.29
CA LEU A 133 27.41 20.66 4.84
C LEU A 133 28.24 20.17 6.04
N ALA A 134 29.53 20.45 6.02
CA ALA A 134 30.44 20.07 7.09
C ALA A 134 31.59 21.06 7.22
N VAL A 135 32.08 21.21 8.44
CA VAL A 135 33.16 22.13 8.79
C VAL A 135 34.33 21.35 9.42
N TYR A 136 35.54 21.90 9.27
CA TYR A 136 36.78 21.21 9.62
C TYR A 136 37.64 21.98 10.64
N THR A 137 37.34 23.26 10.91
CA THR A 137 38.09 24.07 11.88
C THR A 137 37.21 24.51 13.05
N GLN A 138 37.83 24.76 14.21
CA GLN A 138 37.11 25.25 15.39
C GLN A 138 36.54 26.66 15.17
N GLY A 139 37.25 27.51 14.42
CA GLY A 139 36.78 28.84 14.05
C GLY A 139 35.50 28.77 13.23
N ASP A 140 35.48 27.92 12.20
CA ASP A 140 34.29 27.73 11.36
C ASP A 140 33.10 27.21 12.19
N VAL A 141 33.32 26.30 13.15
CA VAL A 141 32.24 25.83 14.03
C VAL A 141 31.60 26.99 14.80
N TYR A 142 32.41 27.89 15.36
CA TYR A 142 31.90 29.08 16.04
C TYR A 142 31.21 30.03 15.06
N ASP A 143 31.79 30.27 13.89
CA ASP A 143 31.23 31.17 12.88
C ASP A 143 29.86 30.69 12.38
N HIS A 144 29.70 29.40 12.07
CA HIS A 144 28.41 28.84 11.67
C HIS A 144 27.38 28.87 12.81
N MET A 145 27.81 28.61 14.05
CA MET A 145 26.94 28.67 15.22
C MET A 145 26.44 30.10 15.47
N PHE A 146 27.34 31.08 15.46
CA PHE A 146 26.98 32.48 15.69
C PHE A 146 26.18 33.06 14.54
N TYR A 147 26.50 32.71 13.29
CA TYR A 147 25.71 33.10 12.13
C TYR A 147 24.25 32.67 12.27
N ALA A 148 23.99 31.42 12.63
CA ALA A 148 22.62 30.92 12.81
C ALA A 148 21.85 31.71 13.89
N ILE A 149 22.51 32.05 15.00
CA ILE A 149 21.90 32.83 16.09
C ILE A 149 21.64 34.28 15.65
N GLU A 150 22.59 34.91 14.96
CA GLU A 150 22.45 36.29 14.47
C GLU A 150 21.34 36.40 13.41
N GLN A 151 21.24 35.45 12.49
CA GLN A 151 20.12 35.37 11.54
C GLN A 151 18.79 35.11 12.23
N TYR A 152 18.77 34.29 13.29
CA TYR A 152 17.59 34.12 14.11
C TYR A 152 17.17 35.41 14.80
N LEU A 153 18.10 36.24 15.29
CA LEU A 153 17.77 37.51 15.94
C LEU A 153 17.29 38.58 14.94
N ALA A 154 17.86 38.59 13.73
CA ALA A 154 17.53 39.52 12.64
C ALA A 154 16.39 39.02 11.73
N LEU A 155 15.71 37.92 12.09
CA LEU A 155 14.72 37.25 11.26
C LEU A 155 13.64 38.20 10.67
N PRO A 156 12.98 39.10 11.44
CA PRO A 156 11.88 39.90 10.93
C PRO A 156 12.31 40.94 9.91
N GLU A 157 13.60 41.32 9.90
CA GLU A 157 14.17 42.31 8.98
C GLU A 157 14.74 41.65 7.72
N ASN A 158 15.27 40.43 7.83
CA ASN A 158 15.97 39.74 6.74
C ASN A 158 15.07 38.80 5.92
N THR A 159 14.00 38.24 6.47
CA THR A 159 13.22 37.20 5.78
C THR A 159 12.09 37.75 4.92
N VAL A 160 11.88 37.15 3.75
CA VAL A 160 10.70 37.40 2.89
C VAL A 160 9.42 36.83 3.53
N GLY A 161 9.54 35.67 4.19
CA GLY A 161 8.43 35.03 4.90
C GLY A 161 8.07 35.76 6.19
N ARG A 162 6.79 35.75 6.56
CA ARG A 162 6.34 36.32 7.84
C ARG A 162 6.40 35.27 8.94
N TYR A 163 7.48 35.31 9.72
CA TYR A 163 7.68 34.41 10.85
C TYR A 163 7.47 35.13 12.19
N ALA A 164 6.88 34.44 13.16
CA ALA A 164 6.74 34.93 14.53
C ALA A 164 7.46 34.01 15.52
N TYR A 165 8.15 34.59 16.49
CA TYR A 165 8.83 33.83 17.54
C TYR A 165 7.84 33.21 18.53
N VAL A 166 8.24 32.09 19.12
CA VAL A 166 7.54 31.48 20.26
C VAL A 166 8.42 31.63 21.50
N TYR A 167 7.96 32.41 22.46
CA TYR A 167 8.66 32.65 23.74
C TYR A 167 8.32 31.57 24.77
N ASN A 168 9.14 31.45 25.82
CA ASN A 168 8.95 30.52 26.96
C ASN A 168 8.97 29.03 26.61
N VAL A 169 9.71 28.66 25.56
CA VAL A 169 9.87 27.27 25.12
C VAL A 169 11.27 26.76 25.44
N GLY A 170 12.28 27.61 25.26
CA GLY A 170 13.67 27.31 25.51
C GLY A 170 14.05 27.32 26.98
N VAL A 171 15.31 26.99 27.23
CA VAL A 171 15.90 26.92 28.56
C VAL A 171 15.79 28.29 29.26
N ASN A 172 15.40 28.31 30.53
CA ASN A 172 15.18 29.53 31.32
C ASN A 172 14.08 30.45 30.75
N GLY A 173 13.10 29.91 30.03
CA GLY A 173 12.00 30.68 29.45
C GLY A 173 12.39 31.44 28.18
N SER A 174 13.50 31.07 27.54
CA SER A 174 13.94 31.70 26.29
C SER A 174 13.12 31.28 25.07
N ALA A 175 13.34 31.94 23.93
CA ALA A 175 12.76 31.58 22.64
C ALA A 175 13.66 30.61 21.84
N LEU A 176 14.99 30.76 21.99
CA LEU A 176 16.00 29.87 21.41
C LEU A 176 16.81 29.22 22.52
N SER A 177 17.17 27.95 22.36
CA SER A 177 18.09 27.22 23.23
C SER A 177 19.30 26.72 22.45
N LEU A 178 20.49 27.14 22.90
CA LEU A 178 21.78 26.65 22.43
C LEU A 178 22.31 25.65 23.45
N CYS A 179 22.48 24.40 23.06
CA CYS A 179 22.89 23.31 23.94
C CYS A 179 24.11 22.57 23.39
N GLN A 180 25.10 22.30 24.22
CA GLN A 180 26.20 21.39 23.92
C GLN A 180 26.03 20.09 24.71
N GLN A 181 26.26 18.94 24.06
CA GLN A 181 26.35 17.65 24.74
C GLN A 181 27.80 17.17 24.72
N TYR A 182 28.32 16.79 25.88
CA TYR A 182 29.70 16.34 26.00
C TYR A 182 29.87 15.27 27.07
N TYR A 183 30.94 14.48 26.97
CA TYR A 183 31.27 13.46 27.97
C TYR A 183 31.67 14.10 29.30
N LYS A 184 31.16 13.57 30.42
CA LYS A 184 31.43 14.10 31.77
C LYS A 184 32.94 14.25 32.03
N LYS A 185 33.70 13.20 31.72
CA LYS A 185 35.17 13.20 31.67
C LYS A 185 35.60 12.77 30.27
N GLY A 186 36.60 13.44 29.71
CA GLY A 186 37.16 13.09 28.40
C GLY A 186 38.58 13.59 28.29
N ARG A 187 39.52 12.98 29.01
CA ARG A 187 40.95 13.21 28.73
C ARG A 187 41.36 12.24 27.64
N ILE A 188 41.71 12.77 26.48
CA ILE A 188 42.20 12.01 25.33
C ILE A 188 43.55 12.62 24.99
N ASP A 189 44.63 11.83 25.13
CA ASP A 189 45.98 12.24 24.79
C ASP A 189 46.56 11.27 23.76
N PRO A 190 46.38 11.57 22.46
CA PRO A 190 46.92 10.74 21.39
C PRO A 190 48.44 10.68 21.37
N ALA A 191 49.15 11.65 21.98
CA ALA A 191 50.62 11.63 22.00
C ALA A 191 51.17 10.55 22.94
N ASN A 192 50.42 10.23 24.00
CA ASN A 192 50.75 9.22 24.99
C ASN A 192 49.93 7.92 24.82
N ASP A 193 49.13 7.78 23.77
CA ASP A 193 48.19 6.67 23.54
C ASP A 193 47.27 6.37 24.75
N THR A 194 46.93 7.39 25.56
CA THR A 194 46.11 7.22 26.77
C THR A 194 44.79 7.98 26.67
N PHE A 195 43.73 7.39 27.22
CA PHE A 195 42.43 8.04 27.35
C PHE A 195 41.75 7.67 28.68
N ASN A 196 40.97 8.61 29.22
CA ASN A 196 40.11 8.41 30.37
C ASN A 196 38.79 9.13 30.11
N ILE A 197 37.78 8.36 29.72
CA ILE A 197 36.46 8.84 29.31
C ILE A 197 35.40 8.27 30.24
N ASP A 198 34.52 9.15 30.71
CA ASP A 198 33.28 8.78 31.38
C ASP A 198 32.14 8.97 30.37
N PRO A 199 31.48 7.89 29.90
CA PRO A 199 30.50 7.95 28.82
C PRO A 199 29.20 8.67 29.22
N HIS A 200 29.03 9.06 30.50
CA HIS A 200 27.88 9.86 30.92
C HIS A 200 27.84 11.20 30.18
N VAL A 201 26.75 11.43 29.47
CA VAL A 201 26.52 12.66 28.71
C VAL A 201 26.03 13.77 29.64
N VAL A 202 26.72 14.90 29.60
CA VAL A 202 26.31 16.14 30.26
C VAL A 202 25.81 17.11 29.20
N THR A 203 24.64 17.68 29.42
CA THR A 203 24.06 18.70 28.55
C THR A 203 24.16 20.05 29.25
N ASP A 204 24.72 21.03 28.55
CA ASP A 204 24.89 22.40 29.03
C ASP A 204 24.25 23.36 28.02
N CYS A 205 23.32 24.19 28.49
CA CYS A 205 22.44 24.97 27.63
C CYS A 205 22.35 26.43 28.08
N ILE A 206 22.27 27.33 27.09
CA ILE A 206 22.00 28.75 27.28
C ILE A 206 20.75 29.14 26.49
N GLY A 207 19.91 29.97 27.09
CA GLY A 207 18.72 30.54 26.45
C GLY A 207 19.00 31.90 25.81
N VAL A 208 18.54 32.12 24.58
CA VAL A 208 18.64 33.40 23.87
C VAL A 208 17.23 33.89 23.53
N ASN A 209 16.98 35.19 23.74
CA ASN A 209 15.71 35.84 23.44
C ASN A 209 15.89 36.93 22.38
N PRO A 210 15.03 36.98 21.35
CA PRO A 210 14.98 38.12 20.45
C PRO A 210 14.39 39.31 21.21
N LEU A 211 15.18 40.37 21.41
CA LEU A 211 14.75 41.58 22.10
C LEU A 211 13.69 42.30 21.26
N SER A 212 12.46 42.45 21.76
CA SER A 212 11.48 43.40 21.19
C SER A 212 11.71 44.84 21.69
N THR A 213 12.41 44.99 22.82
CA THR A 213 12.79 46.27 23.43
C THR A 213 14.18 46.13 24.06
N PRO A 214 15.14 47.03 23.77
CA PRO A 214 16.48 46.96 24.32
C PRO A 214 16.45 47.33 25.80
N THR A 215 16.45 46.34 26.70
CA THR A 215 16.73 46.60 28.12
C THR A 215 18.25 46.68 28.28
N PRO A 216 18.83 47.83 28.64
CA PRO A 216 20.28 47.96 28.79
C PRO A 216 20.68 47.20 30.06
N GLY A 217 21.40 46.07 29.90
CA GLY A 217 22.01 45.35 31.03
C GLY A 217 21.99 43.82 30.96
N LEU A 218 21.15 43.20 30.13
CA LEU A 218 21.18 41.75 29.87
C LEU A 218 21.96 41.47 28.59
N GLY A 219 23.28 41.65 28.65
CA GLY A 219 24.19 41.46 27.53
C GLY A 219 24.14 40.03 26.97
N LEU A 220 24.38 39.91 25.66
CA LEU A 220 24.47 38.68 24.86
C LEU A 220 25.39 37.61 25.50
N ASP A 221 24.84 36.77 26.40
CA ASP A 221 25.61 35.73 27.09
C ASP A 221 26.07 34.60 26.14
N TYR A 222 25.45 34.49 24.97
CA TYR A 222 25.77 33.44 24.00
C TYR A 222 27.17 33.57 23.38
N ARG A 223 27.76 34.78 23.32
CA ARG A 223 29.13 34.96 22.79
C ARG A 223 30.21 34.44 23.76
N ASN A 224 29.87 34.26 25.04
CA ASN A 224 30.75 33.68 26.04
C ASN A 224 30.66 32.14 26.10
N PHE A 225 29.87 31.51 25.24
CA PHE A 225 29.68 30.07 25.23
C PHE A 225 30.92 29.35 24.70
N THR A 226 31.59 28.60 25.57
CA THR A 226 32.83 27.88 25.23
C THR A 226 32.58 26.40 24.98
N LEU A 227 32.86 25.97 23.74
CA LEU A 227 32.73 24.59 23.30
C LEU A 227 33.92 23.74 23.73
N LYS A 228 33.64 22.58 24.32
CA LYS A 228 34.66 21.62 24.80
C LYS A 228 34.97 20.56 23.74
N PHE A 229 35.58 20.96 22.62
CA PHE A 229 35.81 20.10 21.43
C PHE A 229 36.40 18.71 21.73
N HIS A 230 37.36 18.60 22.66
CA HIS A 230 38.01 17.34 23.04
C HIS A 230 37.07 16.27 23.61
N LYS A 231 35.88 16.67 24.08
CA LYS A 231 34.86 15.76 24.64
C LYS A 231 33.45 16.07 24.13
N LEU A 232 33.34 16.90 23.10
CA LEU A 232 32.09 17.36 22.50
C LEU A 232 31.49 16.26 21.63
N ILE A 233 30.25 15.89 21.91
CA ILE A 233 29.48 14.93 21.12
C ILE A 233 28.74 15.66 20.01
N ASN A 234 27.99 16.70 20.36
CA ASN A 234 27.28 17.55 19.40
C ASN A 234 26.95 18.93 20.01
N VAL A 235 26.57 19.87 19.14
CA VAL A 235 25.91 21.13 19.51
C VAL A 235 24.56 21.17 18.84
N THR A 236 23.55 21.65 19.56
CA THR A 236 22.17 21.75 19.10
C THR A 236 21.66 23.18 19.31
N ILE A 237 21.10 23.76 18.25
CA ILE A 237 20.39 25.04 18.30
C ILE A 237 18.93 24.72 18.02
N GLN A 238 18.07 24.98 19.01
CA GLN A 238 16.65 24.65 18.94
C GLN A 238 15.82 25.91 19.16
N PHE A 239 14.84 26.14 18.28
CA PHE A 239 13.89 27.23 18.41
C PHE A 239 12.60 26.90 17.65
N GLN A 240 11.55 27.65 17.95
CA GLN A 240 10.26 27.52 17.29
C GLN A 240 9.87 28.80 16.55
N LEU A 241 9.36 28.64 15.33
CA LEU A 241 8.81 29.71 14.51
C LEU A 241 7.37 29.40 14.13
N LYS A 242 6.52 30.43 14.15
CA LYS A 242 5.15 30.35 13.64
C LYS A 242 5.04 31.00 12.28
N ALA A 243 4.32 30.36 11.39
CA ALA A 243 3.95 30.90 10.08
C ALA A 243 2.48 30.58 9.79
N ILE A 244 1.90 31.30 8.85
CA ILE A 244 0.52 31.07 8.38
C ILE A 244 0.62 30.64 6.92
N ASN A 245 -0.02 29.52 6.58
CA ASN A 245 -0.08 29.06 5.20
C ASN A 245 -1.22 29.79 4.47
N LEU A 246 -0.88 30.76 3.63
CA LEU A 246 -1.86 31.54 2.85
C LEU A 246 -2.30 30.84 1.55
N GLN A 247 -1.59 29.80 1.11
CA GLN A 247 -1.89 29.08 -0.15
C GLN A 247 -3.24 28.36 -0.09
N THR A 248 -3.70 28.00 1.11
CA THR A 248 -5.00 27.35 1.33
C THR A 248 -6.19 28.23 0.93
N ILE A 249 -6.03 29.56 0.97
CA ILE A 249 -7.07 30.52 0.57
C ILE A 249 -7.46 30.35 -0.90
N ILE A 250 -6.51 29.97 -1.77
CA ILE A 250 -6.74 29.72 -3.19
C ILE A 250 -7.76 28.59 -3.41
N HIS A 251 -7.86 27.67 -2.44
CA HIS A 251 -8.73 26.50 -2.49
C HIS A 251 -9.97 26.63 -1.58
N ASN A 252 -10.36 27.87 -1.24
CA ASN A 252 -11.48 28.18 -0.33
C ASN A 252 -11.36 27.52 1.05
N GLU A 253 -10.13 27.24 1.50
CA GLU A 253 -9.84 26.73 2.84
C GLU A 253 -9.38 27.84 3.77
N ILE A 254 -9.70 27.71 5.05
CA ILE A 254 -9.22 28.62 6.08
C ILE A 254 -7.72 28.37 6.29
N PRO A 255 -6.88 29.42 6.35
CA PRO A 255 -5.45 29.26 6.56
C PRO A 255 -5.12 28.67 7.93
N ASP A 256 -4.28 27.65 7.91
CA ASP A 256 -3.76 26.98 9.10
C ASP A 256 -2.54 27.71 9.67
N CYS A 257 -2.41 27.65 10.99
CA CYS A 257 -1.26 28.16 11.73
C CYS A 257 -0.24 27.04 11.93
N TYR A 258 0.92 27.17 11.29
CA TYR A 258 2.04 26.24 11.41
C TYR A 258 2.97 26.69 12.53
N THR A 259 3.39 25.75 13.37
CA THR A 259 4.52 25.94 14.29
C THR A 259 5.63 24.98 13.87
N PHE A 260 6.72 25.55 13.38
CA PHE A 260 7.94 24.85 12.99
C PHE A 260 8.87 24.71 14.19
N PHE A 261 9.37 23.50 14.41
CA PHE A 261 10.38 23.15 15.40
C PHE A 261 11.68 22.91 14.65
N ILE A 262 12.55 23.90 14.70
CA ILE A 262 13.80 23.88 13.94
C ILE A 262 14.91 23.44 14.88
N THR A 263 15.65 22.41 14.47
CA THR A 263 16.82 21.89 15.19
C THR A 263 18.01 21.90 14.26
N ILE A 264 18.99 22.76 14.54
CA ILE A 264 20.28 22.75 13.87
C ILE A 264 21.22 21.88 14.70
N LEU A 265 21.72 20.81 14.12
CA LEU A 265 22.61 19.84 14.74
C LEU A 265 24.00 19.95 14.12
N LEU A 266 25.00 20.23 14.96
CA LEU A 266 26.41 20.10 14.63
C LEU A 266 26.91 18.79 15.26
N ASP A 267 27.03 17.74 14.44
CA ASP A 267 27.36 16.39 14.87
C ASP A 267 28.87 16.13 14.82
N ASN A 268 29.45 15.80 15.97
CA ASN A 268 30.85 15.43 16.16
C ASN A 268 31.00 14.02 16.76
N LYS A 269 29.97 13.16 16.72
CA LYS A 269 29.99 11.81 17.31
C LYS A 269 31.16 10.93 16.84
N ALA A 270 31.58 11.10 15.58
CA ALA A 270 32.67 10.33 15.00
C ALA A 270 34.08 10.79 15.45
N HIS A 271 34.20 11.99 16.03
CA HIS A 271 35.48 12.60 16.42
C HIS A 271 36.58 12.55 15.34
N SER A 272 36.19 12.65 14.06
CA SER A 272 37.09 12.51 12.91
C SER A 272 37.75 13.82 12.44
N GLY A 273 37.53 14.93 13.17
CA GLY A 273 37.92 16.27 12.74
C GLY A 273 36.96 16.91 11.71
N LYS A 274 35.89 16.20 11.32
CA LYS A 274 34.81 16.71 10.48
C LYS A 274 33.53 16.82 11.32
N VAL A 275 33.00 18.03 11.46
CA VAL A 275 31.71 18.27 12.12
C VAL A 275 30.64 18.41 11.05
N LYS A 276 29.66 17.53 11.03
CA LYS A 276 28.54 17.58 10.07
C LYS A 276 27.48 18.54 10.59
N ILE A 277 27.00 19.46 9.76
CA ILE A 277 25.93 20.38 10.10
C ILE A 277 24.65 19.95 9.37
N SER A 278 23.54 19.84 10.09
CA SER A 278 22.24 19.49 9.52
C SER A 278 21.13 20.29 10.19
N LEU A 279 20.13 20.70 9.42
CA LEU A 279 18.91 21.34 9.92
C LEU A 279 17.74 20.38 9.74
N ASP A 280 17.11 20.01 10.85
CA ASP A 280 15.84 19.28 10.87
C ASP A 280 14.69 20.24 11.19
N ASN A 281 13.55 20.04 10.53
CA ASN A 281 12.35 20.84 10.71
C ASN A 281 11.13 19.93 10.87
N GLN A 282 10.53 19.99 12.05
CA GLN A 282 9.26 19.33 12.33
C GLN A 282 8.15 20.39 12.35
N ALA A 283 6.99 20.08 11.78
CA ALA A 283 5.88 21.03 11.71
C ALA A 283 4.69 20.49 12.50
N SER A 284 4.09 21.33 13.35
CA SER A 284 2.77 21.08 13.93
C SER A 284 1.76 22.05 13.34
N ILE A 285 0.57 21.54 13.04
CA ILE A 285 -0.51 22.26 12.38
C ILE A 285 -1.63 22.48 13.40
N LYS A 286 -2.08 23.73 13.54
CA LYS A 286 -3.19 24.12 14.44
C LYS A 286 -4.09 25.13 13.74
N GLU A 287 -5.35 25.18 14.16
CA GLU A 287 -6.25 26.25 13.74
C GLU A 287 -5.78 27.60 14.30
N CYS A 288 -5.83 28.62 13.46
CA CYS A 288 -5.61 29.99 13.91
C CYS A 288 -6.80 30.47 14.77
N LYS A 289 -6.52 31.30 15.78
CA LYS A 289 -7.55 31.90 16.62
C LYS A 289 -8.28 33.00 15.84
N ASP A 290 -9.60 32.90 15.73
CA ASP A 290 -10.51 33.87 15.10
C ASP A 290 -10.15 34.24 13.63
N PRO A 291 -10.19 33.28 12.68
CA PRO A 291 -9.90 33.57 11.27
C PRO A 291 -11.06 34.34 10.62
N SER A 292 -10.77 35.49 10.02
CA SER A 292 -11.73 36.27 9.24
C SER A 292 -11.38 36.21 7.74
N VAL A 293 -12.09 35.38 6.97
CA VAL A 293 -11.96 35.31 5.52
C VAL A 293 -13.34 35.55 4.89
N SER A 294 -13.42 36.45 3.91
CA SER A 294 -14.66 36.72 3.17
C SER A 294 -14.90 35.62 2.11
N GLY A 295 -15.77 34.65 2.40
CA GLY A 295 -16.17 33.59 1.47
C GLY A 295 -16.88 32.41 2.15
N PRO A 296 -17.62 31.56 1.42
CA PRO A 296 -18.17 30.32 1.97
C PRO A 296 -17.04 29.34 2.29
N ALA A 297 -16.99 28.87 3.54
CA ALA A 297 -16.02 27.85 3.96
C ALA A 297 -16.54 26.45 3.60
N ASP A 298 -15.89 25.77 2.65
CA ASP A 298 -16.29 24.44 2.15
C ASP A 298 -15.92 23.27 3.08
N SER A 299 -15.41 23.56 4.28
CA SER A 299 -14.93 22.55 5.25
C SER A 299 -16.01 21.51 5.62
N TYR A 300 -17.26 21.95 5.82
CA TYR A 300 -18.36 21.04 6.18
C TYR A 300 -18.70 20.02 5.09
N ALA A 301 -18.49 20.36 3.81
CA ALA A 301 -18.81 19.46 2.70
C ALA A 301 -17.87 18.24 2.65
N ARG A 302 -16.59 18.43 3.01
CA ARG A 302 -15.58 17.34 3.01
C ARG A 302 -15.79 16.36 4.15
N VAL A 303 -16.05 16.87 5.36
CA VAL A 303 -16.37 16.02 6.52
C VAL A 303 -17.65 15.23 6.26
N TRP A 304 -18.66 15.85 5.64
CA TRP A 304 -19.87 15.15 5.22
C TRP A 304 -19.57 14.04 4.20
N PHE A 305 -18.74 14.33 3.20
CA PHE A 305 -18.31 13.36 2.19
C PHE A 305 -17.55 12.17 2.82
N ASP A 306 -16.63 12.43 3.75
CA ASP A 306 -15.92 11.37 4.50
C ASP A 306 -16.89 10.53 5.35
N GLY A 307 -17.95 11.14 5.90
CA GLY A 307 -19.05 10.43 6.56
C GLY A 307 -19.80 9.49 5.62
N VAL A 308 -20.05 9.91 4.37
CA VAL A 308 -20.66 9.05 3.34
C VAL A 308 -19.75 7.88 2.98
N VAL A 309 -18.44 8.10 2.83
CA VAL A 309 -17.46 7.03 2.59
C VAL A 309 -17.53 5.99 3.69
N LEU A 310 -17.50 6.43 4.96
CA LEU A 310 -17.55 5.55 6.12
C LEU A 310 -18.82 4.68 6.12
N MET A 311 -19.96 5.26 5.77
CA MET A 311 -21.24 4.56 5.62
C MET A 311 -21.21 3.49 4.53
N VAL A 312 -20.69 3.83 3.34
CA VAL A 312 -20.60 2.90 2.20
C VAL A 312 -19.62 1.76 2.50
N CYS A 313 -18.46 2.06 3.08
CA CYS A 313 -17.46 1.06 3.47
C CYS A 313 -17.98 0.13 4.59
N THR A 314 -18.72 0.66 5.56
CA THR A 314 -19.34 -0.17 6.62
C THR A 314 -20.42 -1.08 6.04
N CYS A 315 -21.27 -0.58 5.14
CA CYS A 315 -22.23 -1.41 4.42
C CYS A 315 -21.54 -2.50 3.59
N SER A 316 -20.44 -2.16 2.90
CA SER A 316 -19.61 -3.11 2.14
C SER A 316 -19.05 -4.20 3.05
N LEU A 317 -18.44 -3.82 4.17
CA LEU A 317 -17.84 -4.71 5.15
C LEU A 317 -18.87 -5.72 5.69
N LEU A 318 -20.08 -5.24 6.05
CA LEU A 318 -21.16 -6.11 6.53
C LEU A 318 -21.65 -7.08 5.45
N LEU A 319 -21.83 -6.63 4.20
CA LEU A 319 -22.28 -7.50 3.11
C LEU A 319 -21.23 -8.53 2.69
N CYS A 320 -19.96 -8.15 2.68
CA CYS A 320 -18.84 -9.04 2.41
C CYS A 320 -18.65 -10.05 3.55
N GLY A 321 -18.67 -9.60 4.81
CA GLY A 321 -18.62 -10.45 5.99
C GLY A 321 -19.74 -11.48 6.02
N ARG A 322 -20.99 -11.06 5.75
CA ARG A 322 -22.13 -12.00 5.60
C ARG A 322 -21.94 -13.01 4.48
N SER A 323 -21.21 -12.66 3.41
CA SER A 323 -20.94 -13.57 2.30
C SER A 323 -19.92 -14.65 2.68
N ILE A 324 -18.88 -14.28 3.45
CA ILE A 324 -17.91 -15.23 3.99
C ILE A 324 -18.56 -16.17 5.02
N ILE A 325 -19.35 -15.63 5.96
CA ILE A 325 -20.07 -16.44 6.95
C ILE A 325 -20.98 -17.46 6.27
N LYS A 326 -21.71 -17.05 5.22
CA LYS A 326 -22.52 -17.99 4.41
C LYS A 326 -21.68 -19.06 3.73
N GLY A 327 -20.49 -18.73 3.22
CA GLY A 327 -19.54 -19.69 2.66
C GLY A 327 -19.09 -20.72 3.70
N ILE A 328 -18.73 -20.28 4.91
CA ILE A 328 -18.30 -21.16 6.02
C ILE A 328 -19.45 -22.08 6.48
N ILE A 329 -20.67 -21.54 6.62
CA ILE A 329 -21.85 -22.35 6.97
C ILE A 329 -22.09 -23.42 5.91
N LEU A 330 -22.06 -23.05 4.62
CA LEU A 330 -22.28 -23.98 3.51
C LEU A 330 -21.17 -25.03 3.41
N GLN A 331 -19.92 -24.64 3.67
CA GLN A 331 -18.79 -25.56 3.76
C GLN A 331 -19.00 -26.59 4.87
N ASN A 332 -19.44 -26.16 6.06
CA ASN A 332 -19.73 -27.08 7.17
C ASN A 332 -20.91 -28.02 6.84
N GLU A 333 -21.95 -27.53 6.18
CA GLU A 333 -23.08 -28.35 5.69
C GLU A 333 -22.60 -29.41 4.69
N PHE A 334 -21.76 -29.00 3.72
CA PHE A 334 -21.17 -29.89 2.71
C PHE A 334 -20.28 -30.97 3.32
N VAL A 335 -19.35 -30.60 4.22
CA VAL A 335 -18.45 -31.54 4.89
C VAL A 335 -19.23 -32.52 5.76
N LYS A 336 -20.27 -32.06 6.47
CA LYS A 336 -21.14 -32.93 7.28
C LYS A 336 -21.90 -33.92 6.41
N TYR A 337 -22.43 -33.48 5.26
CA TYR A 337 -23.11 -34.35 4.30
C TYR A 337 -22.18 -35.42 3.73
N PHE A 338 -21.01 -35.04 3.23
CA PHE A 338 -20.04 -35.98 2.66
C PHE A 338 -19.55 -37.03 3.66
N LYS A 339 -19.35 -36.63 4.92
CA LYS A 339 -18.95 -37.55 5.98
C LYS A 339 -20.06 -38.52 6.38
N THR A 340 -21.31 -38.06 6.43
CA THR A 340 -22.45 -38.84 6.95
C THR A 340 -23.06 -39.73 5.87
N SER A 341 -23.31 -39.18 4.68
CA SER A 341 -24.02 -39.86 3.58
C SER A 341 -23.06 -40.65 2.68
N LEU A 342 -21.92 -40.05 2.32
CA LEU A 342 -20.98 -40.63 1.36
C LEU A 342 -19.77 -41.33 2.03
N LYS A 343 -19.67 -41.29 3.38
CA LYS A 343 -18.56 -41.84 4.20
C LYS A 343 -17.16 -41.48 3.67
N ARG A 344 -17.03 -40.30 3.05
CA ARG A 344 -15.78 -39.84 2.43
C ARG A 344 -15.34 -38.52 3.05
N ASP A 345 -14.07 -38.42 3.37
CA ASP A 345 -13.50 -37.16 3.87
C ASP A 345 -13.17 -36.21 2.72
N VAL A 346 -13.61 -34.95 2.84
CA VAL A 346 -13.37 -33.89 1.86
C VAL A 346 -11.95 -33.32 2.04
N CYS A 347 -11.22 -33.19 0.93
CA CYS A 347 -9.88 -32.61 0.89
C CYS A 347 -9.85 -31.14 1.34
N TRP A 348 -8.72 -30.69 1.88
CA TRP A 348 -8.52 -29.28 2.26
C TRP A 348 -8.60 -28.32 1.07
N GLY A 349 -8.24 -28.76 -0.15
CA GLY A 349 -8.35 -27.97 -1.38
C GLY A 349 -9.79 -27.56 -1.66
N ASP A 350 -10.71 -28.52 -1.71
CA ASP A 350 -12.14 -28.28 -1.96
C ASP A 350 -12.77 -27.43 -0.85
N ARG A 351 -12.27 -27.55 0.39
CA ARG A 351 -12.69 -26.71 1.51
C ARG A 351 -12.29 -25.24 1.29
N MET A 352 -11.09 -24.96 0.81
CA MET A 352 -10.61 -23.59 0.59
C MET A 352 -11.37 -22.89 -0.54
N GLU A 353 -11.95 -23.65 -1.48
CA GLU A 353 -12.74 -23.09 -2.59
C GLU A 353 -14.03 -22.36 -2.14
N PHE A 354 -14.59 -22.73 -0.98
CA PHE A 354 -15.72 -22.01 -0.38
C PHE A 354 -15.35 -20.63 0.17
N ILE A 355 -14.07 -20.42 0.49
CA ILE A 355 -13.55 -19.15 1.02
C ILE A 355 -13.00 -18.33 -0.14
N ASN A 356 -13.83 -17.42 -0.65
CA ASN A 356 -13.43 -16.57 -1.76
C ASN A 356 -12.48 -15.45 -1.29
N GLY A 357 -11.20 -15.59 -1.64
CA GLY A 357 -10.12 -14.66 -1.28
C GLY A 357 -10.36 -13.21 -1.71
N TRP A 358 -11.14 -12.96 -2.76
CA TRP A 358 -11.50 -11.60 -3.15
C TRP A 358 -12.35 -10.88 -2.11
N TYR A 359 -13.23 -11.59 -1.39
CA TYR A 359 -13.97 -10.97 -0.29
C TYR A 359 -13.06 -10.64 0.90
N ILE A 360 -12.04 -11.47 1.17
CA ILE A 360 -11.06 -11.18 2.22
C ILE A 360 -10.29 -9.90 1.87
N LEU A 361 -9.82 -9.79 0.63
CA LEU A 361 -9.13 -8.59 0.13
C LEU A 361 -10.01 -7.33 0.26
N LEU A 362 -11.30 -7.43 -0.09
CA LEU A 362 -12.25 -6.33 0.08
C LEU A 362 -12.49 -5.97 1.55
N ILE A 363 -12.55 -6.95 2.46
CA ILE A 363 -12.72 -6.71 3.90
C ILE A 363 -11.49 -5.98 4.47
N ILE A 364 -10.28 -6.41 4.10
CA ILE A 364 -9.03 -5.75 4.53
C ILE A 364 -9.03 -4.29 4.05
N SER A 365 -9.35 -4.09 2.77
CA SER A 365 -9.46 -2.76 2.18
C SER A 365 -10.53 -1.88 2.87
N ASP A 366 -11.68 -2.44 3.23
CA ASP A 366 -12.74 -1.72 3.95
C ASP A 366 -12.28 -1.31 5.36
N VAL A 367 -11.58 -2.19 6.09
CA VAL A 367 -11.01 -1.88 7.42
C VAL A 367 -9.98 -0.76 7.34
N LEU A 368 -9.08 -0.81 6.36
CA LEU A 368 -8.08 0.25 6.12
C LEU A 368 -8.76 1.58 5.77
N THR A 369 -9.77 1.56 4.90
CA THR A 369 -10.51 2.78 4.50
C THR A 369 -11.29 3.39 5.66
N ILE A 370 -11.94 2.56 6.48
CA ILE A 370 -12.67 3.00 7.69
C ILE A 370 -11.69 3.66 8.66
N THR A 371 -10.57 3.00 8.96
CA THR A 371 -9.55 3.52 9.88
C THR A 371 -8.94 4.82 9.34
N GLY A 372 -8.56 4.85 8.07
CA GLY A 372 -8.03 6.05 7.40
C GLY A 372 -9.04 7.20 7.37
N SER A 373 -10.33 6.92 7.15
CA SER A 373 -11.39 7.96 7.17
C SER A 373 -11.60 8.55 8.56
N PHE A 374 -11.51 7.75 9.63
CA PHE A 374 -11.55 8.28 11.00
C PHE A 374 -10.37 9.19 11.32
N ILE A 375 -9.16 8.81 10.88
CA ILE A 375 -7.96 9.64 11.06
C ILE A 375 -8.09 10.92 10.23
N LYS A 376 -8.54 10.83 8.98
CA LYS A 376 -8.78 11.98 8.10
C LYS A 376 -9.78 12.97 8.72
N ILE A 377 -10.93 12.50 9.21
CA ILE A 377 -11.89 13.35 9.92
C ILE A 377 -11.25 13.98 11.17
N SER A 378 -10.38 13.25 11.88
CA SER A 378 -9.67 13.80 13.05
C SER A 378 -8.64 14.87 12.70
N ILE A 379 -8.04 14.80 11.49
CA ILE A 379 -7.16 15.82 10.93
C ILE A 379 -7.96 17.06 10.50
N GLU A 380 -9.10 16.86 9.83
CA GLU A 380 -10.01 17.96 9.47
C GLU A 380 -10.59 18.67 10.71
N LEU A 381 -10.82 17.93 11.80
CA LEU A 381 -11.17 18.46 13.12
C LEU A 381 -9.95 18.93 13.95
N LYS A 382 -8.76 18.90 13.36
CA LYS A 382 -7.50 19.45 13.90
C LYS A 382 -7.11 18.94 15.29
N LYS A 383 -7.54 17.70 15.62
CA LYS A 383 -7.15 17.01 16.87
C LYS A 383 -5.80 16.32 16.77
N PHE A 384 -5.43 15.86 15.58
CA PHE A 384 -4.17 15.18 15.28
C PHE A 384 -3.59 15.68 13.95
N SER A 385 -2.27 15.60 13.78
CA SER A 385 -1.54 16.05 12.59
C SER A 385 -0.71 14.94 11.93
N SER A 386 -1.20 13.70 11.96
CA SER A 386 -0.52 12.52 11.40
C SER A 386 -0.96 12.26 9.95
N TYR A 387 -0.50 13.10 9.02
CA TYR A 387 -0.83 12.99 7.58
C TYR A 387 -0.23 11.73 6.94
N ASP A 388 0.98 11.31 7.33
CA ASP A 388 1.69 10.17 6.76
C ASP A 388 0.93 8.84 6.99
N GLU A 389 0.48 8.60 8.23
CA GLU A 389 -0.28 7.40 8.59
C GLU A 389 -1.61 7.34 7.82
N CYS A 390 -2.31 8.47 7.73
CA CYS A 390 -3.56 8.58 6.98
C CYS A 390 -3.33 8.31 5.48
N GLY A 391 -2.27 8.89 4.91
CA GLY A 391 -1.88 8.70 3.52
C GLY A 391 -1.56 7.24 3.18
N ILE A 392 -0.81 6.55 4.05
CA ILE A 392 -0.50 5.12 3.88
C ILE A 392 -1.79 4.29 3.95
N LEU A 393 -2.66 4.53 4.93
CA LEU A 393 -3.89 3.75 5.09
C LEU A 393 -4.86 3.95 3.91
N LEU A 394 -5.15 5.19 3.52
CA LEU A 394 -6.05 5.49 2.40
C LEU A 394 -5.43 5.10 1.04
N GLY A 395 -4.13 5.27 0.87
CA GLY A 395 -3.41 4.88 -0.34
C GLY A 395 -3.40 3.36 -0.54
N THR A 396 -3.03 2.61 0.51
CA THR A 396 -3.04 1.13 0.47
C THR A 396 -4.46 0.58 0.34
N SER A 397 -5.45 1.19 1.01
CA SER A 397 -6.83 0.75 0.87
C SER A 397 -7.34 0.93 -0.56
N THR A 398 -7.05 2.07 -1.19
CA THR A 398 -7.44 2.37 -2.57
C THR A 398 -6.75 1.43 -3.56
N LEU A 399 -5.45 1.14 -3.36
CA LEU A 399 -4.73 0.14 -4.15
C LEU A 399 -5.44 -1.23 -4.11
N LEU A 400 -5.83 -1.69 -2.91
CA LEU A 400 -6.57 -2.95 -2.76
C LEU A 400 -7.98 -2.87 -3.38
N VAL A 401 -8.68 -1.73 -3.27
CA VAL A 401 -9.99 -1.54 -3.94
C VAL A 401 -9.84 -1.70 -5.46
N TRP A 402 -8.82 -1.08 -6.06
CA TRP A 402 -8.54 -1.16 -7.50
C TRP A 402 -8.10 -2.55 -7.94
N VAL A 403 -7.26 -3.24 -7.16
CA VAL A 403 -6.97 -4.67 -7.37
C VAL A 403 -8.27 -5.50 -7.29
N GLY A 404 -9.20 -5.14 -6.41
CA GLY A 404 -10.52 -5.74 -6.32
C GLY A 404 -11.35 -5.64 -7.60
N VAL A 405 -11.09 -4.68 -8.49
CA VAL A 405 -11.74 -4.57 -9.81
C VAL A 405 -11.42 -5.77 -10.69
N ILE A 406 -10.24 -6.36 -10.55
CA ILE A 406 -9.80 -7.55 -11.30
C ILE A 406 -10.80 -8.71 -11.12
N ARG A 407 -11.43 -8.82 -9.95
CA ARG A 407 -12.51 -9.78 -9.70
C ARG A 407 -13.70 -9.61 -10.66
N TYR A 408 -14.05 -8.39 -11.04
CA TYR A 408 -15.16 -8.16 -11.97
C TYR A 408 -14.76 -8.44 -13.41
N LEU A 409 -13.45 -8.36 -13.72
CA LEU A 409 -12.92 -8.75 -15.01
C LEU A 409 -12.93 -10.28 -15.22
N THR A 410 -12.91 -11.10 -14.15
CA THR A 410 -13.02 -12.57 -14.29
C THR A 410 -14.36 -13.04 -14.86
N PHE A 411 -15.40 -12.21 -14.87
CA PHE A 411 -16.66 -12.54 -15.55
C PHE A 411 -16.49 -12.66 -17.07
N PHE A 412 -15.46 -12.04 -17.63
CA PHE A 412 -15.12 -12.18 -19.03
C PHE A 412 -14.16 -13.34 -19.23
N LYS A 413 -14.60 -14.36 -19.99
CA LYS A 413 -13.83 -15.59 -20.25
C LYS A 413 -12.39 -15.35 -20.72
N LYS A 414 -12.12 -14.29 -21.50
CA LYS A 414 -10.79 -13.94 -21.99
C LYS A 414 -9.83 -13.43 -20.88
N TYR A 415 -10.32 -12.58 -19.97
CA TYR A 415 -9.50 -12.02 -18.89
C TYR A 415 -9.29 -13.00 -17.74
N ASN A 416 -10.23 -13.93 -17.55
CA ASN A 416 -10.12 -14.98 -16.55
C ASN A 416 -8.87 -15.84 -16.74
N ILE A 417 -8.46 -16.10 -18.00
CA ILE A 417 -7.27 -16.92 -18.32
C ILE A 417 -6.02 -16.33 -17.67
N LEU A 418 -5.79 -15.02 -17.82
CA LEU A 418 -4.60 -14.37 -17.29
C LEU A 418 -4.53 -14.44 -15.76
N ILE A 419 -5.68 -14.24 -15.08
CA ILE A 419 -5.77 -14.23 -13.63
C ILE A 419 -5.57 -15.64 -13.06
N VAL A 420 -6.20 -16.64 -13.69
CA VAL A 420 -6.02 -18.06 -13.31
C VAL A 420 -4.58 -18.50 -13.54
N THR A 421 -3.94 -18.07 -14.64
CA THR A 421 -2.52 -18.31 -14.88
C THR A 421 -1.65 -17.74 -13.75
N LEU A 422 -1.90 -16.51 -13.31
CA LEU A 422 -1.14 -15.89 -12.22
C LEU A 422 -1.32 -16.67 -10.91
N GLN A 423 -2.56 -17.07 -10.59
CA GLN A 423 -2.84 -17.88 -9.40
C GLN A 423 -2.21 -19.27 -9.45
N ALA A 424 -2.20 -19.91 -10.62
CA ALA A 424 -1.57 -21.21 -10.83
C ALA A 424 -0.03 -21.13 -10.78
N ALA A 425 0.55 -20.05 -11.31
CA ALA A 425 2.00 -19.81 -11.27
C ALA A 425 2.50 -19.45 -9.87
N PHE A 426 1.69 -18.76 -9.05
CA PHE A 426 2.10 -18.15 -7.78
C PHE A 426 2.80 -19.11 -6.80
N PRO A 427 2.31 -20.34 -6.52
CA PRO A 427 2.99 -21.26 -5.61
C PRO A 427 4.37 -21.71 -6.11
N ASN A 428 4.49 -21.97 -7.42
CA ASN A 428 5.76 -22.38 -8.03
C ASN A 428 6.76 -21.21 -8.05
N VAL A 429 6.26 -20.01 -8.35
CA VAL A 429 7.04 -18.77 -8.29
C VAL A 429 7.56 -18.51 -6.88
N ILE A 430 6.74 -18.65 -5.83
CA ILE A 430 7.20 -18.48 -4.44
C ILE A 430 8.33 -19.47 -4.11
N ARG A 431 8.17 -20.75 -4.44
CA ARG A 431 9.20 -21.76 -4.18
C ARG A 431 10.51 -21.41 -4.87
N PHE A 432 10.44 -21.00 -6.13
CA PHE A 432 11.60 -20.53 -6.88
C PHE A 432 12.22 -19.27 -6.26
N CYS A 433 11.40 -18.28 -5.89
CA CYS A 433 11.83 -17.06 -5.20
C CYS A 433 12.53 -17.36 -3.88
N CYS A 434 12.06 -18.34 -3.09
CA CYS A 434 12.75 -18.74 -1.85
C CYS A 434 14.16 -19.26 -2.13
N CYS A 435 14.35 -20.09 -3.15
CA CYS A 435 15.67 -20.58 -3.55
C CYS A 435 16.58 -19.44 -4.02
N VAL A 436 16.04 -18.52 -4.83
CA VAL A 436 16.77 -17.35 -5.34
C VAL A 436 17.12 -16.38 -4.21
N ALA A 437 16.22 -16.19 -3.23
CA ALA A 437 16.42 -15.30 -2.10
C ALA A 437 17.62 -15.72 -1.24
N VAL A 438 17.87 -17.03 -1.08
CA VAL A 438 19.06 -17.53 -0.36
C VAL A 438 20.35 -17.09 -1.07
N ILE A 439 20.41 -17.22 -2.40
CA ILE A 439 21.57 -16.78 -3.19
C ILE A 439 21.70 -15.25 -3.11
N TYR A 440 20.59 -14.53 -3.29
CA TYR A 440 20.55 -13.07 -3.23
C TYR A 440 21.05 -12.53 -1.89
N LEU A 441 20.61 -13.10 -0.77
CA LEU A 441 21.10 -12.73 0.56
C LEU A 441 22.60 -13.01 0.72
N GLY A 442 23.11 -14.11 0.16
CA GLY A 442 24.54 -14.39 0.11
C GLY A 442 25.33 -13.27 -0.59
N TYR A 443 24.83 -12.81 -1.73
CA TYR A 443 25.38 -11.64 -2.41
C TYR A 443 25.24 -10.38 -1.55
N CYS A 444 24.07 -10.08 -0.98
CA CYS A 444 23.87 -8.91 -0.12
C CYS A 444 24.88 -8.84 1.04
N PHE A 445 25.06 -9.92 1.80
CA PHE A 445 25.99 -9.92 2.93
C PHE A 445 27.45 -9.76 2.46
N CYS A 446 27.81 -10.45 1.37
CA CYS A 446 29.14 -10.37 0.79
C CYS A 446 29.46 -8.95 0.26
N GLY A 447 28.55 -8.37 -0.52
CA GLY A 447 28.67 -7.01 -1.04
C GLY A 447 28.69 -5.97 0.08
N TRP A 448 27.86 -6.12 1.11
CA TRP A 448 27.83 -5.21 2.25
C TRP A 448 29.17 -5.12 2.97
N ILE A 449 29.77 -6.27 3.33
CA ILE A 449 31.00 -6.27 4.12
C ILE A 449 32.24 -5.94 3.30
N VAL A 450 32.32 -6.42 2.04
CA VAL A 450 33.51 -6.23 1.20
C VAL A 450 33.51 -4.89 0.49
N LEU A 451 32.37 -4.49 -0.09
CA LEU A 451 32.28 -3.26 -0.89
C LEU A 451 31.80 -2.05 -0.08
N GLY A 452 31.14 -2.25 1.07
CA GLY A 452 30.56 -1.17 1.88
C GLY A 452 31.53 -0.06 2.33
N PRO A 453 32.78 -0.37 2.74
CA PRO A 453 33.75 0.67 3.09
C PRO A 453 34.18 1.54 1.89
N TYR A 454 34.09 1.02 0.67
CA TYR A 454 34.63 1.64 -0.54
C TYR A 454 33.55 2.25 -1.43
N HIS A 455 32.30 1.78 -1.35
CA HIS A 455 31.23 2.19 -2.25
C HIS A 455 29.99 2.70 -1.50
N VAL A 456 29.48 3.87 -1.92
CA VAL A 456 28.36 4.55 -1.26
C VAL A 456 27.07 3.72 -1.25
N LYS A 457 26.77 3.02 -2.35
CA LYS A 457 25.58 2.15 -2.48
C LYS A 457 25.66 0.86 -1.64
N PHE A 458 26.82 0.51 -1.10
CA PHE A 458 26.99 -0.71 -0.30
C PHE A 458 27.15 -0.44 1.20
N ARG A 459 26.93 0.79 1.69
CA ARG A 459 27.19 1.15 3.09
C ARG A 459 26.28 0.47 4.13
N SER A 460 25.02 0.24 3.78
CA SER A 460 24.03 -0.42 4.63
C SER A 460 23.36 -1.56 3.88
N LEU A 461 22.89 -2.57 4.62
CA LEU A 461 22.23 -3.73 4.01
C LEU A 461 20.99 -3.34 3.17
N SER A 462 20.26 -2.28 3.55
CA SER A 462 19.12 -1.77 2.77
C SER A 462 19.57 -1.23 1.41
N LEU A 463 20.59 -0.36 1.42
CA LEU A 463 21.14 0.23 0.18
C LEU A 463 21.74 -0.85 -0.73
N VAL A 464 22.36 -1.88 -0.14
CA VAL A 464 22.86 -3.03 -0.89
C VAL A 464 21.70 -3.77 -1.57
N SER A 465 20.61 -4.00 -0.85
CA SER A 465 19.43 -4.66 -1.42
C SER A 465 18.81 -3.82 -2.54
N GLU A 466 18.64 -2.51 -2.33
CA GLU A 466 18.14 -1.57 -3.35
C GLU A 466 19.04 -1.57 -4.60
N CYS A 467 20.36 -1.49 -4.41
CA CYS A 467 21.35 -1.51 -5.50
C CYS A 467 21.36 -2.85 -6.26
N LEU A 468 21.33 -3.99 -5.56
CA LEU A 468 21.30 -5.28 -6.22
C LEU A 468 19.96 -5.52 -6.94
N PHE A 469 18.85 -5.04 -6.37
CA PHE A 469 17.54 -5.11 -7.02
C PHE A 469 17.46 -4.21 -8.27
N SER A 470 18.03 -3.00 -8.23
CA SER A 470 18.13 -2.12 -9.40
C SER A 470 18.99 -2.75 -10.50
N LEU A 471 20.12 -3.37 -10.13
CA LEU A 471 21.00 -4.10 -11.06
C LEU A 471 20.32 -5.29 -11.74
N ILE A 472 19.48 -6.06 -11.04
CA ILE A 472 18.69 -7.15 -11.65
C ILE A 472 17.79 -6.62 -12.77
N ASN A 473 17.28 -5.39 -12.61
CA ASN A 473 16.43 -4.72 -13.60
C ASN A 473 17.23 -3.91 -14.65
N GLY A 474 18.56 -3.94 -14.59
CA GLY A 474 19.45 -3.25 -15.53
C GLY A 474 19.64 -1.76 -15.27
N ASP A 475 19.29 -1.27 -14.09
CA ASP A 475 19.44 0.14 -13.71
C ASP A 475 20.80 0.41 -13.03
N ASP A 476 21.38 1.56 -13.34
CA ASP A 476 22.60 2.10 -12.72
C ASP A 476 23.87 1.21 -12.80
N MET A 477 23.94 0.30 -13.78
CA MET A 477 25.04 -0.65 -13.91
C MET A 477 26.41 0.04 -14.01
N PHE A 478 26.60 0.96 -14.96
CA PHE A 478 27.90 1.60 -15.15
C PHE A 478 28.35 2.41 -13.92
N VAL A 479 27.42 3.10 -13.26
CA VAL A 479 27.70 3.90 -12.05
C VAL A 479 28.26 3.02 -10.92
N THR A 480 27.74 1.78 -10.78
CA THR A 480 28.28 0.84 -9.78
C THR A 480 29.70 0.37 -10.11
N PHE A 481 30.03 0.23 -11.40
CA PHE A 481 31.39 -0.16 -11.82
C PHE A 481 32.39 1.00 -11.68
N SER A 482 32.00 2.22 -12.09
CA SER A 482 32.88 3.38 -12.03
C SER A 482 33.15 3.84 -10.59
N GLY A 483 32.18 3.67 -9.68
CA GLY A 483 32.34 3.98 -8.27
C GLY A 483 33.43 3.19 -7.54
N MET A 484 33.94 2.11 -8.13
CA MET A 484 35.00 1.27 -7.55
C MET A 484 36.41 1.63 -8.03
N GLN A 485 36.56 2.56 -8.98
CA GLN A 485 37.81 2.81 -9.70
C GLN A 485 38.96 3.34 -8.80
N GLU A 486 38.65 3.94 -7.66
CA GLU A 486 39.63 4.50 -6.71
C GLU A 486 39.99 3.54 -5.55
N SER A 487 39.50 2.30 -5.57
CA SER A 487 39.73 1.32 -4.49
C SER A 487 41.03 0.53 -4.66
N SER A 488 41.42 -0.23 -3.61
CA SER A 488 42.61 -1.09 -3.68
C SER A 488 42.46 -2.14 -4.80
N MET A 489 43.55 -2.48 -5.50
CA MET A 489 43.52 -3.39 -6.66
C MET A 489 42.81 -4.72 -6.36
N LEU A 490 43.00 -5.29 -5.17
CA LEU A 490 42.34 -6.53 -4.76
C LEU A 490 40.83 -6.35 -4.66
N VAL A 491 40.37 -5.28 -3.99
CA VAL A 491 38.95 -4.97 -3.83
C VAL A 491 38.31 -4.63 -5.17
N TRP A 492 39.02 -3.90 -6.04
CA TRP A 492 38.57 -3.61 -7.39
C TRP A 492 38.38 -4.87 -8.23
N VAL A 493 39.38 -5.78 -8.25
CA VAL A 493 39.24 -7.06 -8.97
C VAL A 493 38.08 -7.88 -8.39
N PHE A 494 37.98 -7.95 -7.06
CA PHE A 494 36.88 -8.62 -6.39
C PHE A 494 35.52 -8.02 -6.80
N SER A 495 35.40 -6.69 -6.85
CA SER A 495 34.16 -6.03 -7.22
C SER A 495 33.77 -6.30 -8.67
N GLN A 496 34.74 -6.34 -9.59
CA GLN A 496 34.48 -6.72 -10.98
C GLN A 496 33.90 -8.14 -11.03
N VAL A 497 34.57 -9.12 -10.41
CA VAL A 497 34.10 -10.52 -10.39
C VAL A 497 32.74 -10.63 -9.71
N TYR A 498 32.54 -9.96 -8.58
CA TYR A 498 31.29 -9.95 -7.84
C TYR A 498 30.13 -9.40 -8.69
N LEU A 499 30.30 -8.23 -9.31
CA LEU A 499 29.24 -7.61 -10.12
C LEU A 499 28.98 -8.39 -11.40
N TYR A 500 30.01 -8.82 -12.14
CA TYR A 500 29.81 -9.61 -13.36
C TYR A 500 29.14 -10.96 -13.08
N THR A 501 29.52 -11.66 -12.01
CA THR A 501 28.87 -12.92 -11.63
C THR A 501 27.43 -12.71 -11.19
N PHE A 502 27.16 -11.68 -10.39
CA PHE A 502 25.80 -11.33 -9.97
C PHE A 502 24.89 -11.01 -11.17
N ILE A 503 25.32 -10.06 -12.02
CA ILE A 503 24.56 -9.60 -13.19
C ILE A 503 24.30 -10.75 -14.14
N SER A 504 25.32 -11.52 -14.50
CA SER A 504 25.17 -12.63 -15.45
C SER A 504 24.26 -13.75 -14.90
N LEU A 505 24.40 -14.10 -13.62
CA LEU A 505 23.56 -15.11 -12.98
C LEU A 505 22.10 -14.65 -12.90
N PHE A 506 21.85 -13.46 -12.34
CA PHE A 506 20.49 -13.03 -12.06
C PHE A 506 19.72 -12.59 -13.31
N ILE A 507 20.36 -11.86 -14.24
CA ILE A 507 19.68 -11.39 -15.44
C ILE A 507 19.51 -12.53 -16.44
N TYR A 508 20.55 -13.30 -16.75
CA TYR A 508 20.44 -14.28 -17.83
C TYR A 508 19.83 -15.61 -17.38
N MET A 509 20.12 -16.07 -16.16
CA MET A 509 19.62 -17.37 -15.70
C MET A 509 18.34 -17.22 -14.87
N VAL A 510 18.37 -16.45 -13.79
CA VAL A 510 17.25 -16.39 -12.84
C VAL A 510 16.02 -15.71 -13.46
N LEU A 511 16.18 -14.55 -14.09
CA LEU A 511 15.07 -13.84 -14.72
C LEU A 511 14.46 -14.66 -15.88
N SER A 512 15.30 -15.29 -16.71
CA SER A 512 14.83 -16.17 -17.79
C SER A 512 14.03 -17.37 -17.26
N LEU A 513 14.48 -18.01 -16.18
CA LEU A 513 13.74 -19.09 -15.53
C LEU A 513 12.42 -18.60 -14.93
N PHE A 514 12.40 -17.41 -14.34
CA PHE A 514 11.18 -16.80 -13.82
C PHE A 514 10.14 -16.57 -14.93
N ILE A 515 10.57 -16.03 -16.07
CA ILE A 515 9.71 -15.85 -17.26
C ILE A 515 9.25 -17.21 -17.80
N ALA A 516 10.13 -18.20 -17.86
CA ALA A 516 9.79 -19.55 -18.33
C ALA A 516 8.75 -20.24 -17.43
N LEU A 517 8.83 -20.07 -16.11
CA LEU A 517 7.85 -20.61 -15.16
C LEU A 517 6.45 -20.01 -15.37
N ILE A 518 6.36 -18.69 -15.54
CA ILE A 518 5.08 -18.02 -15.80
C ILE A 518 4.52 -18.42 -17.18
N THR A 519 5.39 -18.49 -18.18
CA THR A 519 5.01 -18.91 -19.55
C THR A 519 4.53 -20.36 -19.57
N GLY A 520 5.20 -21.25 -18.83
CA GLY A 520 4.79 -22.65 -18.71
C GLY A 520 3.43 -22.81 -18.02
N ALA A 521 3.17 -22.02 -16.99
CA ALA A 521 1.84 -21.98 -16.36
C ALA A 521 0.78 -21.46 -17.34
N TYR A 522 1.10 -20.43 -18.13
CA TYR A 522 0.19 -19.87 -19.14
C TYR A 522 -0.19 -20.90 -20.21
N GLU A 523 0.78 -21.61 -20.80
CA GLU A 523 0.52 -22.66 -21.80
C GLU A 523 -0.30 -23.81 -21.19
N THR A 524 0.00 -24.22 -19.95
CA THR A 524 -0.76 -25.28 -19.26
C THR A 524 -2.23 -24.91 -19.10
N ILE A 525 -2.54 -23.70 -18.61
CA ILE A 525 -3.92 -23.22 -18.45
C ILE A 525 -4.61 -23.05 -19.81
N LYS A 526 -3.89 -22.57 -20.84
CA LYS A 526 -4.42 -22.42 -22.20
C LYS A 526 -4.83 -23.77 -22.80
N HIS A 527 -4.01 -24.82 -22.63
CA HIS A 527 -4.34 -26.17 -23.08
C HIS A 527 -5.47 -26.82 -22.27
N GLN A 528 -5.53 -26.60 -20.96
CA GLN A 528 -6.62 -27.09 -20.10
C GLN A 528 -8.01 -26.54 -20.45
N ILE A 529 -8.08 -25.44 -21.21
CA ILE A 529 -9.36 -24.89 -21.70
C ILE A 529 -9.80 -25.57 -23.00
N GLN A 530 -8.88 -26.21 -23.74
CA GLN A 530 -9.17 -26.93 -24.99
C GLN A 530 -9.58 -28.40 -24.77
N GLU A 531 -9.23 -29.00 -23.62
CA GLU A 531 -9.64 -30.35 -23.23
C GLU A 531 -10.65 -30.31 -22.05
N PRO A 532 -11.62 -31.25 -21.95
CA PRO A 532 -12.56 -31.26 -20.84
C PRO A 532 -11.86 -31.57 -19.51
N VAL A 533 -11.93 -30.60 -18.60
CA VAL A 533 -11.27 -30.51 -17.28
C VAL A 533 -11.40 -31.79 -16.43
N HIS A 534 -10.31 -32.17 -15.76
CA HIS A 534 -10.31 -33.09 -14.61
C HIS A 534 -11.12 -32.45 -13.47
N MET A 535 -12.43 -32.71 -13.42
CA MET A 535 -13.33 -32.04 -12.48
C MET A 535 -13.04 -32.49 -11.04
N THR A 536 -12.97 -31.53 -10.11
CA THR A 536 -12.89 -31.84 -8.67
C THR A 536 -14.18 -32.52 -8.22
N ASP A 537 -14.12 -33.36 -7.18
CA ASP A 537 -15.29 -34.09 -6.65
C ASP A 537 -16.47 -33.13 -6.34
N LEU A 538 -16.16 -31.89 -5.95
CA LEU A 538 -17.13 -30.80 -5.77
C LEU A 538 -17.81 -30.39 -7.09
N HIS A 539 -17.05 -30.17 -8.16
CA HIS A 539 -17.61 -29.78 -9.45
C HIS A 539 -18.38 -30.91 -10.12
N VAL A 540 -17.95 -32.16 -9.94
CA VAL A 540 -18.69 -33.35 -10.39
C VAL A 540 -20.05 -33.41 -9.67
N PHE A 541 -20.06 -33.23 -8.35
CA PHE A 541 -21.29 -33.22 -7.54
C PHE A 541 -22.23 -32.07 -7.92
N ILE A 542 -21.70 -30.90 -8.27
CA ILE A 542 -22.49 -29.74 -8.72
C ILE A 542 -23.02 -29.94 -10.15
N ALA A 543 -22.21 -30.53 -11.05
CA ALA A 543 -22.54 -30.74 -12.46
C ALA A 543 -23.71 -31.73 -12.64
N GLU A 544 -23.89 -32.64 -11.69
CA GLU A 544 -25.00 -33.59 -11.68
C GLU A 544 -26.37 -32.91 -11.45
N CYS A 545 -26.39 -31.63 -11.04
CA CYS A 545 -27.60 -30.82 -11.03
C CYS A 545 -27.89 -30.25 -12.44
N THR A 546 -28.85 -30.84 -13.15
CA THR A 546 -29.25 -30.46 -14.52
C THR A 546 -30.07 -29.16 -14.61
N ASP A 547 -30.47 -28.57 -13.47
CA ASP A 547 -31.35 -27.40 -13.45
C ASP A 547 -30.65 -26.14 -14.02
N THR A 548 -31.23 -25.54 -15.07
CA THR A 548 -30.73 -24.30 -15.69
C THR A 548 -31.09 -23.06 -14.86
N PRO A 549 -30.35 -21.94 -14.98
CA PRO A 549 -30.64 -20.72 -14.22
C PRO A 549 -32.08 -20.21 -14.43
N CYS A 550 -32.66 -20.44 -15.61
CA CYS A 550 -34.02 -20.03 -15.97
C CYS A 550 -35.13 -21.00 -15.52
N SER A 551 -34.80 -22.15 -14.90
CA SER A 551 -35.77 -23.22 -14.60
C SER A 551 -36.82 -22.88 -13.52
N GLY A 552 -36.71 -21.71 -12.87
CA GLY A 552 -37.61 -21.28 -11.80
C GLY A 552 -37.41 -22.02 -10.46
N LYS A 553 -36.81 -23.21 -10.44
CA LYS A 553 -36.61 -24.05 -9.24
C LYS A 553 -35.72 -23.42 -8.17
N PHE A 554 -34.89 -22.43 -8.52
CA PHE A 554 -34.07 -21.68 -7.56
C PHE A 554 -34.88 -20.71 -6.70
N ARG A 555 -36.12 -20.35 -7.08
CA ARG A 555 -36.96 -19.38 -6.36
C ARG A 555 -37.52 -19.91 -5.02
N GLY A 556 -37.62 -21.23 -4.84
CA GLY A 556 -38.20 -21.86 -3.63
C GLY A 556 -37.23 -22.16 -2.47
N ILE A 557 -35.93 -21.83 -2.60
CA ILE A 557 -34.93 -22.12 -1.56
C ILE A 557 -34.90 -20.97 -0.54
N GLU A 558 -35.86 -20.97 0.39
CA GLU A 558 -35.77 -20.20 1.63
C GLU A 558 -35.64 -21.14 2.84
N THR A 559 -34.51 -21.06 3.53
CA THR A 559 -34.44 -21.34 4.96
C THR A 559 -34.36 -19.99 5.65
N SER A 560 -35.36 -19.70 6.47
CA SER A 560 -35.45 -18.53 7.35
C SER A 560 -34.19 -18.45 8.23
N PRO A 561 -33.66 -17.23 8.52
CA PRO A 561 -34.24 -16.47 9.63
C PRO A 561 -34.47 -14.98 9.31
N CYS A 562 -35.50 -14.45 9.97
CA CYS A 562 -35.91 -13.05 10.06
C CYS A 562 -34.80 -12.02 9.81
N SER A 563 -34.98 -11.18 8.79
CA SER A 563 -34.24 -9.93 8.62
C SER A 563 -35.04 -8.75 9.15
N VAL A 564 -34.39 -7.92 9.98
CA VAL A 564 -34.84 -6.65 10.59
C VAL A 564 -35.09 -5.53 9.56
N PHE A 565 -35.31 -5.86 8.29
CA PHE A 565 -35.55 -4.91 7.20
C PHE A 565 -36.88 -5.18 6.48
N CYS A 566 -37.90 -5.60 7.23
CA CYS A 566 -39.26 -5.82 6.72
C CYS A 566 -40.13 -4.54 6.73
N CYS A 567 -39.51 -3.35 6.82
CA CYS A 567 -40.25 -2.08 6.93
C CYS A 567 -40.27 -1.22 5.66
N PHE A 568 -39.79 -1.70 4.51
CA PHE A 568 -39.73 -0.88 3.29
C PHE A 568 -40.25 -1.55 2.00
N ASP A 569 -41.27 -2.40 2.10
CA ASP A 569 -42.01 -2.82 0.91
C ASP A 569 -43.50 -3.03 1.24
N ARG A 570 -44.24 -1.91 1.38
CA ARG A 570 -45.70 -1.95 1.38
C ARG A 570 -46.30 -0.75 0.67
N THR A 571 -46.20 -0.77 -0.66
CA THR A 571 -47.07 -0.08 -1.63
C THR A 571 -46.70 -0.73 -2.97
N THR A 572 -47.52 -1.48 -3.71
CA THR A 572 -48.94 -1.38 -4.01
C THR A 572 -49.26 -2.58 -4.91
N THR A 573 -50.28 -3.38 -4.60
CA THR A 573 -51.17 -4.07 -5.57
C THR A 573 -52.21 -4.85 -4.75
N TYR A 574 -53.41 -4.26 -4.60
CA TYR A 574 -54.62 -5.01 -4.26
C TYR A 574 -55.28 -5.39 -5.58
N GLU A 575 -55.31 -6.69 -5.89
CA GLU A 575 -56.36 -7.28 -6.72
C GLU A 575 -57.50 -7.65 -5.78
N ASP A 576 -58.73 -7.23 -6.09
CA ASP A 576 -59.93 -7.93 -5.66
C ASP A 576 -60.73 -8.29 -6.90
N VAL A 577 -60.93 -9.59 -7.07
CA VAL A 577 -61.73 -10.22 -8.10
C VAL A 577 -63.05 -10.67 -7.47
N HIS A 578 -64.15 -10.33 -8.15
CA HIS A 578 -65.50 -10.94 -8.13
C HIS A 578 -66.48 -10.62 -6.99
N LEU A 579 -67.55 -9.85 -7.30
CA LEU A 579 -68.91 -10.29 -7.72
C LEU A 579 -69.97 -9.20 -7.40
N ILE A 580 -70.82 -8.87 -8.38
CA ILE A 580 -72.30 -8.69 -8.33
C ILE A 580 -72.78 -7.80 -9.50
N ASN A 581 -73.72 -8.37 -10.28
CA ASN A 581 -74.51 -7.86 -11.42
C ASN A 581 -73.82 -7.60 -12.77
#